data_AF-A0A7S4AG52-F1
#
_entry.id   AF-A0A7S4AG52-F1
#
_cell.length_a   1.000
_cell.length_b   1.000
_cell.length_c   1.000
_cell.angle_alpha   90.00
_cell.angle_beta   90.00
_cell.angle_gamma   90.00
#
_symmetry.space_group_name_H-M   'P 1'
#
loop_
_entity.id
_entity.type
_entity.pdbx_description
1 polymer ?
#
loop_
_entity_poly.entity_id
_entity_poly.type
_entity_poly.pdbx_seq_one_letter_code
_entity_poly.pdbx_strand_id
1 'polypeptide(L)'
;YSYVLQYASDELQNSVHVVTAAVTQNGLILLEVTKGLRNNEQIVTAAVTQNGLVLQYVNEGLQNNEQIVTAAVTQNGLVLQYVNEGLQSSEQIVTAAVTQNGLVLRNVTEGLQNNE
;
A
#
# COMPACT_ATOMS: atom_id res chain seq x y z
N TYR A 1 -7.71 35.38 -3.61
CA TYR A 1 -7.24 34.17 -2.88
C TYR A 1 -7.95 32.88 -3.32
N SER A 2 -9.27 32.89 -3.61
CA SER A 2 -10.00 31.69 -4.07
C SER A 2 -9.47 31.08 -5.39
N TYR A 3 -9.21 31.90 -6.42
CA TYR A 3 -8.74 31.42 -7.73
C TYR A 3 -7.38 30.71 -7.70
N VAL A 4 -6.44 31.16 -6.86
CA VAL A 4 -5.10 30.55 -6.74
C VAL A 4 -5.20 29.18 -6.08
N LEU A 5 -6.08 29.03 -5.09
CA LEU A 5 -6.34 27.74 -4.42
C LEU A 5 -7.06 26.77 -5.35
N GLN A 6 -8.02 27.25 -6.15
CA GLN A 6 -8.71 26.42 -7.13
C GLN A 6 -7.75 25.92 -8.21
N TYR A 7 -6.92 26.79 -8.77
CA TYR A 7 -5.95 26.41 -9.80
C TYR A 7 -4.92 25.40 -9.28
N ALA A 8 -4.37 25.63 -8.08
CA ALA A 8 -3.46 24.68 -7.45
C ALA A 8 -4.14 23.33 -7.14
N SER A 9 -5.42 23.33 -6.78
CA SER A 9 -6.22 22.11 -6.61
C SER A 9 -6.38 21.36 -7.93
N ASP A 10 -6.69 22.04 -9.02
CA ASP A 10 -6.88 21.42 -10.33
C ASP A 10 -5.56 20.83 -10.86
N GLU A 11 -4.44 21.54 -10.70
CA GLU A 11 -3.10 21.03 -11.04
C GLU A 11 -2.72 19.79 -10.21
N LEU A 12 -3.04 19.81 -8.92
CA LEU A 12 -2.80 18.67 -8.03
C LEU A 12 -3.67 17.47 -8.43
N GLN A 13 -4.95 17.69 -8.73
CA GLN A 13 -5.86 16.63 -9.18
C GLN A 13 -5.41 16.03 -10.51
N ASN A 14 -4.97 16.86 -11.45
CA ASN A 14 -4.41 16.40 -12.71
C ASN A 14 -3.14 15.56 -12.48
N SER A 15 -2.27 16.00 -11.57
CA SER A 15 -1.08 15.25 -11.17
C SER A 15 -1.43 13.90 -10.55
N VAL A 16 -2.45 13.84 -9.69
CA VAL A 16 -2.97 12.58 -9.12
C VAL A 16 -3.48 11.66 -10.22
N HIS A 17 -4.24 12.17 -11.19
CA HIS A 17 -4.78 11.37 -12.28
C HIS A 17 -3.67 10.77 -13.17
N VAL A 18 -2.71 11.59 -13.59
CA VAL A 18 -1.58 11.16 -14.42
C VAL A 18 -0.74 10.12 -13.68
N VAL A 19 -0.42 10.36 -12.41
CA VAL A 19 0.36 9.39 -11.62
C VAL A 19 -0.43 8.12 -11.38
N THR A 20 -1.74 8.20 -11.11
CA THR A 20 -2.61 7.01 -10.98
C THR A 20 -2.56 6.16 -12.25
N ALA A 21 -2.69 6.79 -13.43
CA ALA A 21 -2.58 6.09 -14.71
C ALA A 21 -1.19 5.45 -14.89
N ALA A 22 -0.11 6.11 -14.46
CA ALA A 22 1.23 5.56 -14.55
C ALA A 22 1.44 4.36 -13.60
N VAL A 23 1.02 4.45 -12.33
CA VAL A 23 1.23 3.37 -11.34
C VAL A 23 0.39 2.13 -11.64
N THR A 24 -0.73 2.26 -12.35
CA THR A 24 -1.49 1.09 -12.83
C THR A 24 -0.76 0.28 -13.90
N GLN A 25 0.21 0.87 -14.60
CA GLN A 25 1.09 0.16 -15.54
C GLN A 25 2.35 -0.36 -14.83
N ASN A 26 2.90 0.43 -13.90
CA ASN A 26 4.07 0.06 -13.10
C ASN A 26 4.01 0.70 -11.70
N GLY A 27 3.67 -0.08 -10.68
CA GLY A 27 3.51 0.39 -9.30
C GLY A 27 4.78 0.98 -8.69
N LEU A 28 5.96 0.61 -9.20
CA LEU A 28 7.24 1.17 -8.74
C LEU A 28 7.39 2.66 -9.08
N ILE A 29 6.60 3.20 -10.01
CA ILE A 29 6.57 4.64 -10.32
C ILE A 29 6.21 5.46 -9.07
N LEU A 30 5.51 4.89 -8.08
CA LEU A 30 5.24 5.56 -6.82
C LEU A 30 6.53 5.99 -6.08
N LEU A 31 7.65 5.28 -6.27
CA LEU A 31 8.93 5.63 -5.65
C LEU A 31 9.61 6.84 -6.31
N GLU A 32 9.21 7.19 -7.53
CA GLU A 32 9.77 8.32 -8.30
C GLU A 32 9.01 9.63 -8.06
N VAL A 33 7.79 9.57 -7.52
CA VAL A 33 6.99 10.78 -7.26
C VAL A 33 7.36 11.47 -5.95
N THR A 34 6.94 12.74 -5.85
CA THR A 34 7.12 13.56 -4.66
C THR A 34 6.47 12.92 -3.42
N LYS A 35 7.00 13.24 -2.23
CA LYS A 35 6.46 12.70 -0.97
C LYS A 35 4.95 12.97 -0.77
N GLY A 36 4.45 14.09 -1.30
CA GLY A 36 3.02 14.42 -1.23
C GLY A 36 2.16 13.44 -2.03
N LEU A 37 2.58 13.09 -3.24
CA LEU A 37 1.86 12.13 -4.10
C LEU A 37 2.11 10.67 -3.67
N ARG A 38 3.30 10.37 -3.14
CA ARG A 38 3.67 9.03 -2.65
C ARG A 38 2.76 8.55 -1.51
N ASN A 39 2.20 9.46 -0.73
CA ASN A 39 1.31 9.16 0.37
C ASN A 39 -0.14 9.56 0.08
N ASN A 40 -0.49 9.75 -1.19
CA ASN A 40 -1.88 9.93 -1.59
C ASN A 40 -2.58 8.55 -1.63
N GLU A 41 -3.63 8.39 -0.84
CA GLU A 41 -4.36 7.11 -0.70
C GLU A 41 -4.82 6.51 -2.02
N GLN A 42 -5.31 7.33 -2.96
CA GLN A 42 -5.78 6.86 -4.26
C GLN A 42 -4.63 6.31 -5.11
N ILE A 43 -3.51 7.03 -5.17
CA ILE A 43 -2.33 6.60 -5.93
C ILE A 43 -1.74 5.33 -5.29
N VAL A 44 -1.63 5.30 -3.96
CA VAL A 44 -1.10 4.15 -3.23
C VAL A 44 -1.96 2.92 -3.45
N THR A 45 -3.28 3.04 -3.35
CA THR A 45 -4.21 1.93 -3.60
C THR A 45 -4.03 1.37 -5.01
N ALA A 46 -3.92 2.24 -6.02
CA ALA A 46 -3.66 1.82 -7.40
C ALA A 46 -2.28 1.13 -7.54
N ALA A 47 -1.25 1.69 -6.90
CA ALA A 47 0.11 1.15 -6.95
C ALA A 47 0.22 -0.23 -6.27
N VAL A 48 -0.38 -0.42 -5.08
CA VAL A 48 -0.33 -1.72 -4.38
C VAL A 48 -1.19 -2.79 -5.06
N THR A 49 -2.27 -2.38 -5.74
CA THR A 49 -3.08 -3.30 -6.55
C THR A 49 -2.28 -3.81 -7.77
N GLN A 50 -1.36 -2.99 -8.29
CA GLN A 50 -0.45 -3.38 -9.36
C GLN A 50 0.76 -4.17 -8.83
N ASN A 51 1.39 -3.71 -7.75
CA ASN A 51 2.54 -4.31 -7.08
C ASN A 51 2.46 -4.12 -5.55
N GLY A 52 2.06 -5.15 -4.83
CA GLY A 52 1.83 -5.11 -3.39
C GLY A 52 3.09 -4.76 -2.58
N LEU A 53 4.29 -5.07 -3.10
CA LEU A 53 5.55 -4.75 -2.43
C LEU A 53 5.81 -3.24 -2.30
N VAL A 54 5.06 -2.41 -3.02
CA VAL A 54 5.14 -0.96 -2.92
C VAL A 54 4.74 -0.46 -1.52
N LEU A 55 3.92 -1.23 -0.78
CA LEU A 55 3.48 -0.89 0.57
C LEU A 55 4.65 -0.62 1.54
N GLN A 56 5.80 -1.28 1.37
CA GLN A 56 6.95 -1.08 2.25
C GLN A 56 7.56 0.33 2.15
N TYR A 57 7.20 1.12 1.12
CA TYR A 57 7.78 2.44 0.84
C TYR A 57 6.86 3.62 1.13
N VAL A 58 5.62 3.36 1.58
CA VAL A 58 4.69 4.41 2.01
C VAL A 58 4.83 4.68 3.50
N ASN A 59 4.24 5.77 3.99
CA ASN A 59 4.30 6.08 5.41
C ASN A 59 3.55 5.04 6.28
N GLU A 60 3.85 5.03 7.58
CA GLU A 60 3.25 4.10 8.53
C GLU A 60 1.72 4.20 8.59
N GLY A 61 1.16 5.40 8.40
CA GLY A 61 -0.29 5.60 8.39
C GLY A 61 -0.99 4.77 7.31
N LEU A 62 -0.40 4.67 6.12
CA LEU A 62 -0.95 3.87 5.02
C LEU A 62 -0.59 2.39 5.13
N GLN A 63 0.53 2.05 5.77
CA GLN A 63 0.86 0.66 6.14
C GLN A 63 -0.09 0.09 7.20
N ASN A 64 -0.79 0.96 7.94
CA ASN A 64 -1.83 0.61 8.91
C ASN A 64 -3.26 0.79 8.37
N ASN A 65 -3.40 1.22 7.12
CA ASN A 65 -4.71 1.33 6.49
C ASN A 65 -5.17 -0.05 6.03
N GLU A 66 -6.16 -0.61 6.72
CA GLU A 66 -6.67 -1.96 6.49
C GLU A 66 -7.09 -2.21 5.03
N GLN A 67 -7.68 -1.23 4.36
CA GLN A 67 -8.11 -1.37 2.96
C GLN A 67 -6.90 -1.47 2.01
N ILE A 68 -5.90 -0.62 2.21
CA ILE A 68 -4.67 -0.62 1.41
C ILE A 68 -3.87 -1.90 1.67
N VAL A 69 -3.73 -2.30 2.93
CA VAL A 69 -3.08 -3.55 3.32
C VAL A 69 -3.77 -4.74 2.70
N THR A 70 -5.11 -4.81 2.79
CA THR A 70 -5.90 -5.89 2.19
C THR A 70 -5.67 -5.97 0.68
N ALA A 71 -5.67 -4.84 -0.02
CA ALA A 71 -5.36 -4.79 -1.45
C ALA A 71 -3.93 -5.30 -1.74
N ALA A 72 -2.95 -4.88 -0.95
CA ALA A 72 -1.56 -5.26 -1.12
C ALA A 72 -1.31 -6.76 -0.85
N VAL A 73 -1.89 -7.33 0.21
CA VAL A 73 -1.73 -8.77 0.54
C VAL A 73 -2.50 -9.66 -0.44
N THR A 74 -3.63 -9.20 -0.96
CA THR A 74 -4.37 -9.90 -2.01
C THR A 74 -3.59 -9.93 -3.32
N GLN A 75 -2.78 -8.89 -3.58
CA GLN A 75 -1.86 -8.87 -4.71
C GLN A 75 -0.62 -9.74 -4.46
N ASN A 76 -0.01 -9.66 -3.27
CA ASN A 76 1.16 -10.43 -2.85
C ASN A 76 1.16 -10.69 -1.34
N GLY A 77 0.92 -11.93 -0.94
CA GLY A 77 0.81 -12.34 0.46
C GLY A 77 2.12 -12.13 1.25
N LEU A 78 3.28 -12.09 0.59
CA LEU A 78 4.57 -11.79 1.25
C LEU A 78 4.64 -10.36 1.77
N VAL A 79 3.72 -9.48 1.36
CA VAL A 79 3.62 -8.10 1.87
C VAL A 79 3.32 -8.09 3.37
N LEU A 80 2.71 -9.14 3.91
CA LEU A 80 2.34 -9.22 5.32
C LEU A 80 3.52 -8.93 6.27
N GLN A 81 4.75 -9.30 5.90
CA GLN A 81 5.95 -9.04 6.71
C GLN A 81 6.29 -7.54 6.86
N TYR A 82 5.74 -6.67 6.01
CA TYR A 82 5.95 -5.22 6.03
C TYR A 82 4.79 -4.45 6.66
N VAL A 83 3.70 -5.15 6.99
CA VAL A 83 2.55 -4.59 7.70
C VAL A 83 2.90 -4.47 9.18
N ASN A 84 2.33 -3.51 9.91
CA ASN A 84 2.54 -3.43 11.36
C ASN A 84 1.97 -4.66 12.09
N GLU A 85 2.59 -5.05 13.21
CA GLU A 85 2.21 -6.18 14.07
C GLU A 85 0.70 -6.26 14.38
N GLY A 86 0.05 -5.10 14.61
CA GLY A 86 -1.38 -5.04 14.91
C GLY A 86 -2.26 -5.63 13.80
N LEU A 87 -1.89 -5.41 12.54
CA LEU A 87 -2.60 -5.97 11.38
C LEU A 87 -2.01 -7.32 10.93
N GLN A 88 -0.76 -7.63 11.25
CA GLN A 88 -0.17 -8.96 11.01
C GLN A 88 -0.91 -10.07 11.76
N SER A 89 -1.55 -9.75 12.89
CA SER A 89 -2.34 -10.70 13.69
C SER A 89 -3.83 -10.71 13.31
N SER A 90 -4.25 -9.88 12.35
CA SER A 90 -5.64 -9.87 11.89
C SER A 90 -5.95 -11.15 11.12
N GLU A 91 -6.89 -11.94 11.64
CA GLU A 91 -7.34 -13.20 11.02
C GLU A 91 -7.72 -12.99 9.55
N GLN A 92 -8.42 -11.91 9.24
CA GLN A 92 -8.84 -11.58 7.88
C GLN A 92 -7.63 -11.35 6.95
N ILE A 93 -6.66 -10.56 7.39
CA ILE A 93 -5.47 -10.21 6.59
C ILE A 93 -4.55 -11.43 6.44
N VAL A 94 -4.34 -12.18 7.52
CA VAL A 94 -3.56 -13.43 7.49
C VAL A 94 -4.21 -14.43 6.54
N THR A 95 -5.52 -14.63 6.63
CA THR A 95 -6.25 -15.54 5.75
C THR A 95 -6.13 -15.12 4.29
N ALA A 96 -6.26 -13.82 4.00
CA ALA A 96 -6.06 -13.30 2.64
C ALA A 96 -4.63 -13.57 2.13
N ALA A 97 -3.62 -13.29 2.96
CA ALA A 97 -2.22 -13.48 2.60
C ALA A 97 -1.86 -14.97 2.38
N VAL A 98 -2.36 -15.87 3.23
CA VAL A 98 -2.15 -17.32 3.12
C VAL A 98 -2.87 -17.90 1.91
N THR A 99 -4.08 -17.41 1.60
CA THR A 99 -4.83 -17.79 0.40
C THR A 99 -4.06 -17.37 -0.87
N GLN A 100 -3.44 -16.20 -0.85
CA GLN A 100 -2.63 -15.71 -1.95
C GLN A 100 -1.31 -16.50 -2.10
N ASN A 101 -0.61 -16.77 -0.99
CA ASN A 101 0.64 -17.53 -0.98
C ASN A 101 0.77 -18.34 0.32
N GLY A 102 0.65 -19.67 0.20
CA GLY A 102 0.75 -20.58 1.35
C GLY A 102 2.08 -20.54 2.10
N LEU A 103 3.16 -20.01 1.51
CA LEU A 103 4.45 -19.82 2.19
C LEU A 103 4.39 -18.74 3.29
N VAL A 104 3.38 -17.87 3.25
CA VAL A 104 3.18 -16.82 4.26
C VAL A 104 2.96 -17.41 5.65
N LEU A 105 2.37 -18.62 5.76
CA LEU A 105 2.18 -19.30 7.03
C LEU A 105 3.49 -19.45 7.80
N ARG A 106 4.60 -19.77 7.12
CA ARG A 106 5.90 -19.93 7.77
C ARG A 106 6.37 -18.62 8.41
N ASN A 107 6.21 -17.52 7.69
CA ASN A 107 6.61 -16.19 8.15
C ASN A 107 5.74 -15.72 9.33
N VAL A 108 4.43 -16.00 9.30
CA VAL A 108 3.53 -15.67 10.41
C VAL A 108 3.86 -16.50 11.64
N THR A 109 4.10 -17.81 11.49
CA THR A 109 4.47 -18.67 12.62
C THR A 109 5.82 -18.31 13.24
N GLU A 110 6.82 -17.95 12.43
CA GLU A 110 8.12 -17.48 12.91
C GLU A 110 7.99 -16.11 13.61
N GLY A 111 7.18 -15.19 13.08
CA GLY A 111 6.92 -13.88 13.69
C GLY A 111 6.22 -13.96 15.04
N LEU A 112 5.24 -14.87 15.19
CA LEU A 112 4.54 -15.10 16.45
C LEU A 112 5.42 -15.79 17.50
N GLN A 113 6.34 -16.67 17.09
CA GLN A 113 7.24 -17.40 18.00
C GLN A 113 8.38 -16.53 18.57
N ASN A 114 8.76 -15.45 17.88
CA ASN A 114 9.82 -14.54 18.33
C ASN A 114 9.33 -13.44 19.29
N ASN A 115 8.04 -13.47 19.68
CA ASN A 115 7.40 -12.45 20.52
C ASN A 115 7.17 -12.91 21.98
N GLU A 116 7.98 -13.85 22.47
CA GLU A 116 8.05 -14.26 23.90
C GLU A 116 9.24 -13.63 24.64
#